data_AF-A0A1Q6DTG9-F1
#
_entry.id   AF-A0A1Q6DTG9-F1
#
_cell.length_a   1.000
_cell.length_b   1.000
_cell.length_c   1.000
_cell.angle_alpha   90.00
_cell.angle_beta   90.00
_cell.angle_gamma   90.00
#
_symmetry.space_group_name_H-M   'P 1'
#
loop_
_entity.id
_entity.type
_entity.pdbx_description
1 polymer ?
#
loop_
_entity_poly.entity_id
_entity_poly.type
_entity_poly.pdbx_seq_one_letter_code
_entity_poly.pdbx_strand_id
1 'polypeptide(L)'
;MSAEAISIISENKPGVLRDITKLIADEGGNITFTQEFIIENGRHLGKANIYMEISGLSNFKRVIDEIESMEKVVSASSSPRFKDVYGKRVIIFGGGAQVSEVAKGAISEADRHNIRGEKISIDTIPLVGEESLSKAVKAVKRLHRAKILVLAGALLGGEITKAVKDIQSEGVPVISLENVGSVKKEADVVVSDPTLAGVLAVMAISNEGEFDVSKVRGKKI
;
A
#
# COMPACT_ATOMS: atom_id res chain seq x y z
N MET A 1 -6.39 -17.11 10.22
CA MET A 1 -5.60 -17.06 11.47
C MET A 1 -5.25 -15.61 11.73
N SER A 2 -5.34 -15.13 12.98
CA SER A 2 -4.89 -13.78 13.30
C SER A 2 -3.36 -13.73 13.19
N ALA A 3 -2.83 -12.63 12.67
CA ALA A 3 -1.40 -12.37 12.67
C ALA A 3 -1.09 -11.34 13.76
N GLU A 4 0.06 -11.47 14.39
CA GLU A 4 0.62 -10.55 15.39
C GLU A 4 1.84 -9.85 14.79
N ALA A 5 2.14 -8.62 15.22
CA ALA A 5 3.23 -7.85 14.62
C ALA A 5 4.29 -7.44 15.64
N ILE A 6 5.55 -7.50 15.22
CA ILE A 6 6.73 -7.18 16.02
C ILE A 6 7.53 -6.08 15.32
N SER A 7 7.99 -5.11 16.10
CA SER A 7 8.96 -4.10 15.69
C SER A 7 10.27 -4.34 16.42
N ILE A 8 11.35 -4.38 15.66
CA ILE A 8 12.69 -4.72 16.15
C ILE A 8 13.64 -3.60 15.69
N ILE A 9 14.51 -3.18 16.61
CA ILE A 9 15.64 -2.32 16.29
C ILE A 9 16.89 -3.14 16.55
N SER A 10 17.79 -3.21 15.58
CA SER A 10 18.99 -4.03 15.66
C SER A 10 20.19 -3.34 15.05
N GLU A 11 21.38 -3.85 15.35
CA GLU A 11 22.59 -3.47 14.61
C GLU A 11 22.45 -3.88 13.14
N ASN A 12 22.91 -3.01 12.22
CA ASN A 12 22.95 -3.33 10.80
C ASN A 12 24.18 -4.21 10.51
N LYS A 13 24.03 -5.53 10.70
CA LYS A 13 25.10 -6.52 10.53
C LYS A 13 24.61 -7.72 9.71
N PRO A 14 25.52 -8.40 8.97
CA PRO A 14 25.19 -9.65 8.29
C PRO A 14 24.61 -10.69 9.26
N GLY A 15 23.55 -11.37 8.79
CA GLY A 15 22.94 -12.50 9.48
C GLY A 15 21.80 -12.14 10.46
N VAL A 16 21.59 -10.86 10.81
CA VAL A 16 20.57 -10.49 11.81
C VAL A 16 19.17 -10.91 11.38
N LEU A 17 18.73 -10.52 10.18
CA LEU A 17 17.42 -10.94 9.66
C LEU A 17 17.31 -12.47 9.53
N ARG A 18 18.39 -13.15 9.12
CA ARG A 18 18.43 -14.62 9.03
C ARG A 18 18.19 -15.27 10.38
N ASP A 19 18.85 -14.78 11.43
CA ASP A 19 18.79 -15.38 12.77
C ASP A 19 17.39 -15.17 13.38
N ILE A 20 16.81 -13.98 13.21
CA ILE A 20 15.43 -13.68 13.62
C ILE A 20 14.42 -14.56 12.88
N THR A 21 14.52 -14.63 11.55
CA THR A 21 13.58 -15.44 10.74
C THR A 21 13.73 -16.94 10.98
N LYS A 22 14.94 -17.42 11.27
CA LYS A 22 15.17 -18.80 11.70
C LYS A 22 14.44 -19.10 13.01
N LEU A 23 14.58 -18.24 14.03
CA LEU A 23 13.87 -18.42 15.30
C LEU A 23 12.35 -18.46 15.11
N ILE A 24 11.81 -17.53 14.31
CA ILE A 24 10.36 -17.52 14.00
C ILE A 24 9.92 -18.85 13.35
N ALA A 25 10.71 -19.37 12.41
CA ALA A 25 10.42 -20.63 11.75
C ALA A 25 10.54 -21.84 12.70
N ASP A 26 11.54 -21.86 13.58
CA ASP A 26 11.76 -22.92 14.56
C ASP A 26 10.58 -22.99 15.58
N GLU A 27 9.95 -21.85 15.89
CA GLU A 27 8.74 -21.75 16.73
C GLU A 27 7.43 -21.93 15.94
N GLY A 28 7.50 -22.35 14.67
CA GLY A 28 6.35 -22.66 13.81
C GLY A 28 5.63 -21.43 13.25
N GLY A 29 6.22 -20.24 13.35
CA GLY A 29 5.67 -19.00 12.83
C GLY A 29 5.74 -18.89 11.31
N ASN A 30 4.65 -18.42 10.71
CA ASN A 30 4.57 -18.10 9.30
C ASN A 30 4.53 -16.57 9.11
N ILE A 31 5.59 -16.02 8.52
CA ILE A 31 5.73 -14.59 8.24
C ILE A 31 4.77 -14.22 7.10
N THR A 32 3.78 -13.37 7.39
CA THR A 32 2.81 -12.88 6.40
C THR A 32 3.24 -11.54 5.78
N PHE A 33 4.09 -10.79 6.48
CA PHE A 33 4.69 -9.56 5.96
C PHE A 33 6.01 -9.29 6.68
N THR A 34 6.98 -8.73 5.96
CA THR A 34 8.24 -8.25 6.54
C THR A 34 8.71 -6.99 5.83
N GLN A 35 9.32 -6.08 6.58
CA GLN A 35 9.99 -4.90 6.07
C GLN A 35 11.26 -4.66 6.88
N GLU A 36 12.35 -4.32 6.20
CA GLU A 36 13.59 -3.86 6.82
C GLU A 36 14.06 -2.60 6.13
N PHE A 37 14.55 -1.63 6.90
CA PHE A 37 15.26 -0.46 6.37
C PHE A 37 16.28 0.06 7.39
N ILE A 38 17.26 0.81 6.90
CA ILE A 38 18.24 1.48 7.76
C ILE A 38 17.66 2.81 8.23
N ILE A 39 17.77 3.06 9.52
CA ILE A 39 17.25 4.28 10.14
C ILE A 39 18.21 5.43 9.78
N GLU A 40 17.69 6.40 9.02
CA GLU A 40 18.48 7.52 8.52
C GLU A 40 18.46 8.76 9.44
N ASN A 41 17.64 8.76 10.50
CA ASN A 41 17.44 9.92 11.38
C ASN A 41 17.13 9.51 12.83
N GLY A 42 17.41 10.40 13.79
CA GLY A 42 16.99 10.26 15.19
C GLY A 42 17.88 9.34 16.04
N ARG A 43 17.35 8.92 17.22
CA ARG A 43 18.13 8.24 18.27
C ARG A 43 18.82 6.92 17.84
N HIS A 44 18.31 6.29 16.79
CA HIS A 44 18.76 4.98 16.30
C HIS A 44 19.43 5.08 14.91
N LEU A 45 19.99 6.24 14.58
CA LEU A 45 20.70 6.48 13.32
C LEU A 45 21.72 5.37 13.01
N GLY A 46 21.66 4.83 11.80
CA GLY A 46 22.56 3.78 11.31
C GLY A 46 22.18 2.35 11.72
N LYS A 47 21.18 2.18 12.60
CA LYS A 47 20.63 0.88 12.98
C LYS A 47 19.60 0.39 11.97
N ALA A 48 19.29 -0.90 11.98
CA ALA A 48 18.22 -1.47 11.19
C ALA A 48 16.90 -1.42 11.96
N ASN A 49 15.82 -1.02 11.29
CA ASN A 49 14.45 -1.24 11.73
C ASN A 49 13.90 -2.45 10.97
N ILE A 50 13.47 -3.47 11.71
CA ILE A 50 12.85 -4.67 11.16
C ILE A 50 11.45 -4.76 11.71
N TYR A 51 10.47 -4.89 10.83
CA TYR A 51 9.07 -5.06 11.16
C TYR A 51 8.55 -6.34 10.52
N MET A 52 7.84 -7.16 11.28
CA MET A 52 7.25 -8.41 10.79
C MET A 52 5.82 -8.58 11.28
N GLU A 53 4.95 -9.10 10.42
CA GLU A 53 3.65 -9.66 10.79
C GLU A 53 3.72 -11.18 10.65
N ILE A 54 3.36 -11.89 11.72
CA ILE A 54 3.60 -13.33 11.87
C ILE A 54 2.30 -14.00 12.31
N SER A 55 1.98 -15.13 11.69
CA SER A 55 0.82 -15.97 11.99
C SER A 55 1.28 -17.35 12.49
N GLY A 56 0.42 -18.04 13.25
CA GLY A 56 0.66 -19.44 13.63
C GLY A 56 1.57 -19.65 14.85
N LEU A 57 2.06 -18.57 15.48
CA LEU A 57 2.79 -18.68 16.74
C LEU A 57 1.85 -19.05 17.89
N SER A 58 2.25 -20.05 18.70
CA SER A 58 1.51 -20.44 19.91
C SER A 58 1.79 -19.53 21.09
N ASN A 59 2.98 -18.93 21.15
CA ASN A 59 3.41 -18.01 22.20
C ASN A 59 4.24 -16.85 21.62
N PHE A 60 3.55 -15.82 21.11
CA PHE A 60 4.19 -14.65 20.51
C PHE A 60 5.09 -13.87 21.48
N LYS A 61 4.70 -13.79 22.76
CA LYS A 61 5.49 -13.10 23.79
C LYS A 61 6.85 -13.76 23.97
N ARG A 62 6.89 -15.10 24.06
CA ARG A 62 8.16 -15.84 24.18
C ARG A 62 9.08 -15.57 22.99
N VAL A 63 8.53 -15.52 21.77
CA VAL A 63 9.33 -15.17 20.56
C VAL A 63 9.90 -13.75 20.65
N ILE A 64 9.12 -12.78 21.13
CA ILE A 64 9.62 -11.41 21.35
C ILE A 64 10.78 -11.42 22.36
N ASP A 65 10.59 -12.07 23.51
CA ASP A 65 11.59 -12.12 24.59
C ASP A 65 12.90 -12.80 24.10
N GLU A 66 12.80 -13.86 23.30
CA GLU A 66 13.96 -14.55 22.71
C GLU A 66 14.67 -13.67 21.66
N ILE A 67 13.94 -12.97 20.80
CA ILE A 67 14.52 -12.00 19.85
C ILE A 67 15.23 -10.86 20.58
N GLU A 68 14.61 -10.31 21.63
CA GLU A 68 15.19 -9.21 22.42
C GLU A 68 16.50 -9.62 23.11
N SER A 69 16.64 -10.90 23.46
CA SER A 69 17.86 -11.44 24.08
C SER A 69 19.06 -11.60 23.13
N MET A 70 18.87 -11.45 21.82
CA MET A 70 19.94 -11.60 20.83
C MET A 70 20.95 -10.45 20.92
N GLU A 71 22.25 -10.75 20.90
CA GLU A 71 23.35 -9.78 21.05
C GLU A 71 23.24 -8.55 20.13
N LYS A 72 22.74 -8.74 18.90
CA LYS A 72 22.64 -7.69 17.87
C LYS A 72 21.30 -6.95 17.90
N VAL A 73 20.37 -7.32 18.78
CA VAL A 73 19.07 -6.67 18.92
C VAL A 73 19.15 -5.64 20.04
N VAL A 74 18.62 -4.44 19.76
CA VAL A 74 18.64 -3.29 20.66
C VAL A 74 17.32 -3.18 21.41
N SER A 75 16.22 -3.53 20.75
CA SER A 75 14.89 -3.64 21.36
C SER A 75 13.98 -4.44 20.45
N ALA A 76 13.07 -5.22 21.02
CA ALA A 76 11.98 -5.86 20.28
C ALA A 76 10.67 -5.68 21.05
N SER A 77 9.59 -5.33 20.35
CA SER A 77 8.30 -5.12 20.99
C SER A 77 7.12 -5.45 20.08
N SER A 78 6.00 -5.82 20.70
CA SER A 78 4.73 -5.95 19.98
C SER A 78 4.31 -4.60 19.40
N SER A 79 3.70 -4.64 18.22
CA SER A 79 3.23 -3.47 17.48
C SER A 79 1.92 -3.78 16.78
N PRO A 80 1.10 -2.77 16.45
CA PRO A 80 -0.05 -2.96 15.57
C PRO A 80 0.36 -3.40 14.16
N ARG A 81 -0.51 -4.13 13.47
CA ARG A 81 -0.32 -4.44 12.04
C ARG A 81 -0.42 -3.19 11.17
N PHE A 82 0.26 -3.16 10.02
CA PHE A 82 0.12 -2.05 9.09
C PHE A 82 -1.33 -1.90 8.61
N LYS A 83 -2.04 -3.01 8.41
CA LYS A 83 -3.45 -3.00 8.04
C LYS A 83 -4.35 -2.44 9.15
N ASP A 84 -4.03 -2.68 10.43
CA ASP A 84 -4.87 -2.23 11.54
C ASP A 84 -4.74 -0.70 11.77
N VAL A 85 -3.58 -0.13 11.43
CA VAL A 85 -3.33 1.32 11.57
C VAL A 85 -3.65 2.09 10.29
N TYR A 86 -3.08 1.67 9.16
CA TYR A 86 -3.14 2.41 7.89
C TYR A 86 -4.07 1.77 6.86
N GLY A 87 -4.52 0.55 7.09
CA GLY A 87 -5.56 -0.05 6.26
C GLY A 87 -5.19 -0.32 4.81
N LYS A 88 -6.19 -0.30 3.93
CA LYS A 88 -6.01 -0.39 2.47
C LYS A 88 -5.52 0.95 1.92
N ARG A 89 -4.89 0.97 0.74
CA ARG A 89 -4.37 2.21 0.14
C ARG A 89 -5.04 2.48 -1.21
N VAL A 90 -5.53 3.70 -1.38
CA VAL A 90 -5.78 4.32 -2.69
C VAL A 90 -4.49 5.02 -3.11
N ILE A 91 -4.03 4.75 -4.33
CA ILE A 91 -2.85 5.39 -4.91
C ILE A 91 -3.31 6.39 -5.97
N ILE A 92 -2.76 7.61 -5.97
CA ILE A 92 -3.13 8.66 -6.95
C ILE A 92 -1.87 9.24 -7.60
N PHE A 93 -1.78 9.12 -8.93
CA PHE A 93 -0.68 9.70 -9.72
C PHE A 93 -1.21 10.63 -10.81
N GLY A 94 -0.41 11.63 -11.19
CA GLY A 94 -0.69 12.49 -12.34
C GLY A 94 -0.32 13.95 -12.13
N GLY A 95 -1.01 14.87 -12.81
CA GLY A 95 -0.76 16.30 -12.70
C GLY A 95 -1.20 16.85 -11.34
N GLY A 96 -0.38 17.68 -10.70
CA GLY A 96 -0.58 18.11 -9.31
C GLY A 96 -1.97 18.67 -8.99
N ALA A 97 -2.53 19.51 -9.87
CA ALA A 97 -3.88 20.06 -9.68
C ALA A 97 -4.97 18.96 -9.68
N GLN A 98 -4.91 18.03 -10.64
CA GLN A 98 -5.89 16.94 -10.72
C GLN A 98 -5.71 15.93 -9.59
N VAL A 99 -4.46 15.61 -9.22
CA VAL A 99 -4.15 14.76 -8.07
C VAL A 99 -4.76 15.32 -6.78
N SER A 100 -4.66 16.63 -6.54
CA SER A 100 -5.25 17.27 -5.37
C SER A 100 -6.77 17.17 -5.33
N GLU A 101 -7.46 17.36 -6.46
CA GLU A 101 -8.92 17.23 -6.52
C GLU A 101 -9.39 15.79 -6.27
N VAL A 102 -8.70 14.80 -6.85
CA VAL A 102 -8.97 13.39 -6.55
C VAL A 102 -8.70 13.09 -5.08
N ALA A 103 -7.59 13.58 -4.53
CA ALA A 103 -7.24 13.38 -3.14
C ALA A 103 -8.30 13.96 -2.20
N LYS A 104 -8.83 15.15 -2.48
CA LYS A 104 -9.91 15.78 -1.71
C LYS A 104 -11.13 14.87 -1.59
N GLY A 105 -11.62 14.33 -2.71
CA GLY A 105 -12.76 13.41 -2.71
C GLY A 105 -12.46 12.10 -1.98
N ALA A 106 -11.28 11.53 -2.22
CA ALA A 106 -10.86 10.29 -1.59
C ALA A 106 -10.67 10.45 -0.08
N ILE A 107 -10.06 11.54 0.40
CA ILE A 107 -9.89 11.81 1.82
C ILE A 107 -11.26 11.97 2.50
N SER A 108 -12.17 12.74 1.88
CA SER A 108 -13.52 12.94 2.44
C SER A 108 -14.29 11.63 2.58
N GLU A 109 -14.22 10.74 1.60
CA GLU A 109 -14.91 9.45 1.68
C GLU A 109 -14.20 8.53 2.67
N ALA A 110 -12.86 8.46 2.64
CA ALA A 110 -12.08 7.61 3.54
C ALA A 110 -12.32 7.97 5.00
N ASP A 111 -12.43 9.26 5.35
CA ASP A 111 -12.73 9.71 6.71
C ASP A 111 -14.04 9.11 7.25
N ARG A 112 -15.09 9.09 6.41
CA ARG A 112 -16.40 8.50 6.76
C ARG A 112 -16.30 7.02 7.11
N HIS A 113 -15.54 6.26 6.32
CA HIS A 113 -15.28 4.83 6.56
C HIS A 113 -14.34 4.62 7.76
N ASN A 114 -13.35 5.50 7.93
CA ASN A 114 -12.31 5.36 8.94
C ASN A 114 -12.84 5.51 10.37
N ILE A 115 -13.81 6.40 10.58
CA ILE A 115 -14.48 6.60 11.87
C ILE A 115 -15.35 5.39 12.26
N ARG A 116 -15.80 4.58 11.29
CA ARG A 116 -16.63 3.39 11.51
C ARG A 116 -15.84 2.09 11.71
N GLY A 117 -14.51 2.17 11.66
CA GLY A 117 -13.62 1.07 12.01
C GLY A 117 -12.86 0.46 10.83
N GLU A 118 -13.28 0.68 9.58
CA GLU A 118 -12.42 0.41 8.43
C GLU A 118 -11.19 1.33 8.46
N LYS A 119 -10.13 0.98 7.74
CA LYS A 119 -8.97 1.86 7.55
C LYS A 119 -8.64 1.93 6.06
N ILE A 120 -8.60 3.14 5.53
CA ILE A 120 -8.25 3.48 4.16
C ILE A 120 -7.35 4.71 4.19
N SER A 121 -6.16 4.58 3.61
CA SER A 121 -5.18 5.66 3.42
C SER A 121 -5.16 6.10 1.97
N ILE A 122 -4.88 7.39 1.75
CA ILE A 122 -4.80 8.02 0.44
C ILE A 122 -3.35 8.48 0.23
N ASP A 123 -2.67 7.84 -0.71
CA ASP A 123 -1.26 8.11 -0.99
C ASP A 123 -1.12 8.72 -2.38
N THR A 124 -0.45 9.86 -2.47
CA THR A 124 -0.40 10.64 -3.71
C THR A 124 1.01 11.08 -4.04
N ILE A 125 1.33 11.16 -5.32
CA ILE A 125 2.53 11.84 -5.80
C ILE A 125 2.23 12.51 -7.15
N PRO A 126 2.53 13.81 -7.29
CA PRO A 126 2.42 14.48 -8.58
C PRO A 126 3.56 14.02 -9.50
N LEU A 127 3.20 13.46 -10.66
CA LEU A 127 4.14 12.94 -11.64
C LEU A 127 3.66 13.29 -13.05
N VAL A 128 4.60 13.74 -13.88
CA VAL A 128 4.37 14.06 -15.30
C VAL A 128 5.42 13.38 -16.16
N GLY A 129 5.11 13.22 -17.45
CA GLY A 129 5.96 12.51 -18.41
C GLY A 129 5.64 11.02 -18.48
N GLU A 130 5.64 10.48 -19.70
CA GLU A 130 5.23 9.10 -19.99
C GLU A 130 6.10 8.07 -19.25
N GLU A 131 7.41 8.25 -19.29
CA GLU A 131 8.36 7.33 -18.66
C GLU A 131 8.22 7.30 -17.13
N SER A 132 8.20 8.48 -16.50
CA SER A 132 8.06 8.61 -15.04
C SER A 132 6.74 8.01 -14.54
N LEU A 133 5.63 8.31 -15.23
CA LEU A 133 4.33 7.74 -14.90
C LEU A 133 4.30 6.23 -15.12
N SER A 134 4.79 5.72 -16.25
CA SER A 134 4.81 4.27 -16.52
C SER A 134 5.61 3.52 -15.45
N LYS A 135 6.78 4.04 -15.03
CA LYS A 135 7.58 3.46 -13.94
C LYS A 135 6.82 3.45 -12.61
N ALA A 136 6.16 4.57 -12.26
CA ALA A 136 5.40 4.67 -11.03
C ALA A 136 4.20 3.71 -11.02
N VAL A 137 3.45 3.63 -12.12
CA VAL A 137 2.33 2.69 -12.28
C VAL A 137 2.80 1.25 -12.08
N LYS A 138 3.89 0.83 -12.75
CA LYS A 138 4.46 -0.52 -12.58
C LYS A 138 4.91 -0.80 -11.15
N ALA A 139 5.34 0.22 -10.40
CA ALA A 139 5.78 0.05 -9.02
C ALA A 139 4.62 -0.24 -8.05
N VAL A 140 3.36 0.07 -8.42
CA VAL A 140 2.19 -0.11 -7.55
C VAL A 140 2.00 -1.57 -7.12
N LYS A 141 2.33 -2.54 -7.97
CA LYS A 141 2.21 -3.97 -7.60
C LYS A 141 3.12 -4.41 -6.45
N ARG A 142 4.16 -3.62 -6.14
CA ARG A 142 5.08 -3.85 -5.01
C ARG A 142 4.72 -3.01 -3.79
N LEU A 143 3.70 -2.16 -3.88
CA LEU A 143 3.22 -1.37 -2.75
C LEU A 143 2.27 -2.21 -1.89
N HIS A 144 2.79 -2.66 -0.74
CA HIS A 144 1.98 -3.35 0.25
C HIS A 144 0.70 -2.55 0.58
N ARG A 145 -0.45 -3.24 0.60
CA ARG A 145 -1.81 -2.72 0.85
C ARG A 145 -2.43 -1.87 -0.26
N ALA A 146 -1.75 -1.61 -1.38
CA ALA A 146 -2.38 -0.95 -2.53
C ALA A 146 -3.55 -1.78 -3.06
N LYS A 147 -4.72 -1.15 -3.20
CA LYS A 147 -5.96 -1.81 -3.65
C LYS A 147 -6.59 -1.19 -4.88
N ILE A 148 -6.23 0.05 -5.20
CA ILE A 148 -6.72 0.75 -6.40
C ILE A 148 -5.76 1.87 -6.76
N LEU A 149 -5.65 2.14 -8.06
CA LEU A 149 -4.91 3.27 -8.61
C LEU A 149 -5.87 4.25 -9.29
N VAL A 150 -5.67 5.55 -9.07
CA VAL A 150 -6.31 6.62 -9.82
C VAL A 150 -5.26 7.38 -10.65
N LEU A 151 -5.48 7.46 -11.95
CA LEU A 151 -4.66 8.24 -12.88
C LEU A 151 -5.34 9.58 -13.20
N ALA A 152 -4.73 10.66 -12.71
CA ALA A 152 -5.25 12.02 -12.76
C ALA A 152 -4.42 12.88 -13.72
N GLY A 153 -4.61 12.71 -15.02
CA GLY A 153 -3.85 13.42 -16.06
C GLY A 153 -4.70 13.77 -17.27
N ALA A 154 -4.34 14.84 -17.98
CA ALA A 154 -5.05 15.28 -19.19
C ALA A 154 -4.62 14.54 -20.47
N LEU A 155 -3.40 13.99 -20.51
CA LEU A 155 -2.87 13.19 -21.63
C LEU A 155 -2.16 11.94 -21.08
N LEU A 156 -2.74 10.76 -21.28
CA LEU A 156 -2.25 9.50 -20.74
C LEU A 156 -2.29 8.40 -21.83
N GLY A 157 -1.12 7.92 -22.25
CA GLY A 157 -1.01 6.95 -23.34
C GLY A 157 0.30 6.18 -23.35
N GLY A 158 0.56 5.46 -24.44
CA GLY A 158 1.84 4.79 -24.69
C GLY A 158 2.21 3.76 -23.63
N GLU A 159 3.41 3.87 -23.07
CA GLU A 159 3.95 2.98 -22.03
C GLU A 159 3.14 3.02 -20.73
N ILE A 160 2.39 4.09 -20.46
CA ILE A 160 1.45 4.13 -19.31
C ILE A 160 0.33 3.12 -19.54
N THR A 161 -0.18 3.00 -20.77
CA THR A 161 -1.25 2.05 -21.09
C THR A 161 -0.81 0.60 -20.88
N LYS A 162 0.43 0.27 -21.26
CA LYS A 162 1.01 -1.05 -21.01
C LYS A 162 1.17 -1.32 -19.51
N ALA A 163 1.62 -0.31 -18.74
CA ALA A 163 1.76 -0.41 -17.29
C ALA A 163 0.41 -0.62 -16.58
N VAL A 164 -0.66 0.04 -17.05
CA VAL A 164 -2.03 -0.16 -16.55
C VAL A 164 -2.47 -1.61 -16.72
N LYS A 165 -2.30 -2.18 -17.92
CA LYS A 165 -2.64 -3.60 -18.16
C LYS A 165 -1.86 -4.56 -17.27
N ASP A 166 -0.57 -4.30 -17.06
CA ASP A 166 0.29 -5.10 -16.19
C ASP A 166 -0.26 -5.13 -14.76
N ILE A 167 -0.54 -3.98 -14.15
CA ILE A 167 -1.03 -3.96 -12.75
C ILE A 167 -2.47 -4.47 -12.60
N GLN A 168 -3.31 -4.32 -13.64
CA GLN A 168 -4.65 -4.93 -13.65
C GLN A 168 -4.56 -6.45 -13.64
N SER A 169 -3.59 -7.04 -14.33
CA SER A 169 -3.35 -8.49 -14.31
C SER A 169 -2.89 -9.01 -12.94
N GLU A 170 -2.32 -8.13 -12.11
CA GLU A 170 -1.93 -8.37 -10.71
C GLU A 170 -3.09 -8.08 -9.72
N GLY A 171 -4.29 -7.75 -10.23
CA GLY A 171 -5.48 -7.52 -9.43
C GLY A 171 -5.62 -6.10 -8.86
N VAL A 172 -4.89 -5.12 -9.38
CA VAL A 172 -5.04 -3.70 -9.00
C VAL A 172 -5.93 -2.98 -10.02
N PRO A 173 -7.21 -2.69 -9.70
CA PRO A 173 -8.07 -1.90 -10.57
C PRO A 173 -7.54 -0.48 -10.77
N VAL A 174 -7.85 0.09 -11.93
CA VAL A 174 -7.42 1.44 -12.33
C VAL A 174 -8.63 2.29 -12.70
N ILE A 175 -8.79 3.40 -11.98
CA ILE A 175 -9.68 4.51 -12.38
C ILE A 175 -8.83 5.52 -13.14
N SER A 176 -9.32 5.97 -14.29
CA SER A 176 -8.71 7.05 -15.04
C SER A 176 -9.65 8.25 -15.06
N LEU A 177 -9.11 9.46 -14.89
CA LEU A 177 -9.87 10.64 -15.28
C LEU A 177 -10.11 10.63 -16.79
N GLU A 178 -11.16 11.30 -17.26
CA GLU A 178 -11.30 11.58 -18.69
C GLU A 178 -10.08 12.35 -19.19
N ASN A 179 -9.46 11.83 -20.25
CA ASN A 179 -8.21 12.36 -20.80
C ASN A 179 -8.11 12.13 -22.30
N VAL A 180 -7.09 12.74 -22.90
CA VAL A 180 -6.62 12.39 -24.24
C VAL A 180 -5.65 11.21 -24.13
N GLY A 181 -5.73 10.26 -25.05
CA GLY A 181 -4.80 9.12 -25.10
C GLY A 181 -5.46 7.76 -24.93
N SER A 182 -4.62 6.73 -24.83
CA SER A 182 -5.04 5.33 -24.84
C SER A 182 -5.40 4.77 -23.45
N VAL A 183 -4.97 5.40 -22.35
CA VAL A 183 -5.21 4.87 -20.99
C VAL A 183 -6.71 4.76 -20.69
N LYS A 184 -7.53 5.74 -21.08
CA LYS A 184 -8.98 5.69 -20.81
C LYS A 184 -9.71 4.52 -21.49
N LYS A 185 -9.12 3.92 -22.52
CA LYS A 185 -9.70 2.74 -23.21
C LYS A 185 -9.44 1.44 -22.45
N GLU A 186 -8.46 1.45 -21.55
CA GLU A 186 -7.97 0.26 -20.85
C GLU A 186 -8.19 0.34 -19.33
N ALA A 187 -8.44 1.54 -18.79
CA ALA A 187 -8.85 1.72 -17.41
C ALA A 187 -10.14 0.96 -17.11
N ASP A 188 -10.31 0.48 -15.88
CA ASP A 188 -11.51 -0.24 -15.49
C ASP A 188 -12.72 0.70 -15.45
N VAL A 189 -12.53 1.95 -15.03
CA VAL A 189 -13.56 3.00 -15.04
C VAL A 189 -12.96 4.31 -15.49
N VAL A 190 -13.71 5.06 -16.30
CA VAL A 190 -13.36 6.45 -16.66
C VAL A 190 -14.31 7.39 -15.94
N VAL A 191 -13.77 8.34 -15.20
CA VAL A 191 -14.57 9.30 -14.42
C VAL A 191 -14.23 10.73 -14.84
N SER A 192 -15.23 11.54 -15.14
CA SER A 192 -15.00 12.91 -15.63
C SER A 192 -14.67 13.88 -14.50
N ASP A 193 -15.36 13.78 -13.37
CA ASP A 193 -15.14 14.62 -12.21
C ASP A 193 -14.02 14.06 -11.30
N PRO A 194 -12.95 14.82 -11.03
CA PRO A 194 -11.83 14.33 -10.23
C PRO A 194 -12.22 14.04 -8.78
N THR A 195 -13.09 14.85 -8.17
CA THR A 195 -13.52 14.61 -6.77
C THR A 195 -14.29 13.29 -6.68
N LEU A 196 -15.23 13.05 -7.58
CA LEU A 196 -15.99 11.80 -7.68
C LEU A 196 -15.08 10.60 -7.92
N ALA A 197 -14.05 10.73 -8.77
CA ALA A 197 -13.09 9.66 -9.00
C ALA A 197 -12.41 9.21 -7.68
N GLY A 198 -12.08 10.17 -6.80
CA GLY A 198 -11.55 9.89 -5.47
C GLY A 198 -12.54 9.18 -4.56
N VAL A 199 -13.79 9.63 -4.52
CA VAL A 199 -14.87 8.99 -3.75
C VAL A 199 -15.09 7.55 -4.22
N LEU A 200 -15.23 7.34 -5.53
CA LEU A 200 -15.44 6.02 -6.11
C LEU A 200 -14.25 5.08 -5.85
N ALA A 201 -13.02 5.60 -5.85
CA ALA A 201 -11.83 4.82 -5.53
C ALA A 201 -11.90 4.24 -4.11
N VAL A 202 -12.34 5.04 -3.13
CA VAL A 202 -12.51 4.59 -1.74
C VAL A 202 -13.68 3.62 -1.62
N MET A 203 -14.84 3.95 -2.20
CA MET A 203 -16.01 3.07 -2.16
C MET A 203 -15.70 1.69 -2.77
N ALA A 204 -14.93 1.65 -3.86
CA ALA A 204 -14.54 0.42 -4.55
C ALA A 204 -13.74 -0.56 -3.68
N ILE A 205 -12.98 -0.03 -2.72
CA ILE A 205 -12.12 -0.84 -1.86
C ILE A 205 -12.67 -0.98 -0.45
N SER A 206 -13.75 -0.27 -0.11
CA SER A 206 -14.43 -0.39 1.18
C SER A 206 -15.13 -1.75 1.31
N ASN A 207 -15.23 -2.27 2.54
CA ASN A 207 -16.05 -3.46 2.80
C ASN A 207 -17.55 -3.13 2.89
N GLU A 208 -17.91 -1.87 3.14
CA GLU A 208 -19.29 -1.38 3.28
C GLU A 208 -19.81 -0.70 2.01
N GLY A 209 -18.91 -0.41 1.04
CA GLY A 209 -19.27 0.21 -0.23
C GLY A 209 -20.09 -0.73 -1.12
N GLU A 210 -21.23 -0.25 -1.62
CA GLU A 210 -22.00 -0.96 -2.65
C GLU A 210 -21.38 -0.85 -4.04
N PHE A 211 -20.47 0.11 -4.23
CA PHE A 211 -19.79 0.34 -5.49
C PHE A 211 -18.71 -0.70 -5.73
N ASP A 212 -18.83 -1.42 -6.84
CA ASP A 212 -17.90 -2.44 -7.26
C ASP A 212 -17.46 -2.13 -8.69
N VAL A 213 -16.15 -1.87 -8.84
CA VAL A 213 -15.52 -1.55 -10.13
C VAL A 213 -15.81 -2.62 -11.18
N SER A 214 -15.90 -3.89 -10.78
CA SER A 214 -16.18 -4.99 -11.71
C SER A 214 -17.56 -4.88 -12.37
N LYS A 215 -18.55 -4.28 -11.68
CA LYS A 215 -19.93 -4.11 -12.17
C LYS A 215 -20.09 -2.94 -13.15
N VAL A 216 -19.12 -2.02 -13.16
CA VAL A 216 -19.13 -0.82 -14.01
C VAL A 216 -17.95 -0.78 -14.99
N ARG A 217 -17.28 -1.92 -15.19
CA ARG A 217 -16.08 -2.00 -16.02
C ARG A 217 -16.33 -1.53 -17.45
N GLY A 218 -15.47 -0.65 -17.95
CA GLY A 218 -15.56 -0.05 -19.29
C GLY A 218 -16.61 1.06 -19.42
N LYS A 219 -17.32 1.43 -18.34
CA LYS A 219 -18.25 2.56 -18.35
C LYS A 219 -17.53 3.87 -18.09
N LYS A 220 -18.10 4.93 -18.66
CA LYS A 220 -17.78 6.32 -18.35
C LYS A 220 -18.82 6.87 -17.37
N ILE A 221 -18.35 7.56 -16.33
CA ILE A 221 -19.15 8.21 -15.28
C ILE A 221 -18.85 9.72 -15.28
#